data_AF-A0A411HJQ0-F1
#
_entry.id   AF-A0A411HJQ0-F1
#
_cell.length_a   1.000
_cell.length_b   1.000
_cell.length_c   1.000
_cell.angle_alpha   90.00
_cell.angle_beta   90.00
_cell.angle_gamma   90.00
#
_symmetry.space_group_name_H-M   'P 1'
#
loop_
_entity.id
_entity.type
_entity.pdbx_description
1 polymer ?
#
loop_
_entity_poly.entity_id
_entity_poly.type
_entity_poly.pdbx_seq_one_letter_code
_entity_poly.pdbx_strand_id
1 'polypeptide(L)'
;MALIEPSETPMTHEPAAMVLALLAHAAEQLVLMDDYLGRRGIRLHGSIHEARKAIRRFRAAFALCGAADDPRASAVDHTAQRLGRSLSKLRDAHVLVQLASKRLKGYDANGSRRPWRFVHERLKKTRDDLASATLKADPEFERRRARARALQKAFASLTCDALTPEAVLLLLRQSSARVRRAERACQQHVTQGARHRYRRRLRRLRMQLQCVTALAHEMSVPKEAQLQARWVLREALDTMPGINELDALVTALGGRQDGEMLRRVVRRLPESAHRRTLVSAIEGK
;
A
#
# COMPACT_ATOMS: atom_id res chain seq x y z
N MET A 1 34.86 44.33 -13.07
CA MET A 1 34.05 43.14 -13.40
C MET A 1 34.33 42.06 -12.38
N ALA A 2 33.59 42.06 -11.27
CA ALA A 2 33.75 41.05 -10.23
C ALA A 2 33.10 39.73 -10.69
N LEU A 3 33.91 38.67 -10.72
CA LEU A 3 33.47 37.29 -10.95
C LEU A 3 32.75 36.82 -9.68
N ILE A 4 31.47 36.48 -9.82
CA ILE A 4 30.69 35.82 -8.77
C ILE A 4 31.07 34.34 -8.83
N GLU A 5 31.89 33.88 -7.88
CA GLU A 5 32.08 32.45 -7.65
C GLU A 5 30.83 31.87 -6.97
N PRO A 6 30.32 30.70 -7.39
CA PRO A 6 29.26 30.03 -6.69
C PRO A 6 29.83 29.41 -5.41
N SER A 7 29.37 29.90 -4.25
CA SER A 7 29.70 29.32 -2.96
C SER A 7 29.00 27.96 -2.79
N GLU A 8 29.67 26.87 -3.14
CA GLU A 8 29.32 25.54 -2.63
C GLU A 8 29.86 25.42 -1.21
N THR A 9 29.07 25.91 -0.24
CA THR A 9 29.31 25.56 1.16
C THR A 9 28.82 24.12 1.37
N PRO A 10 29.68 23.19 1.81
CA PRO A 10 29.23 21.86 2.18
C PRO A 10 28.33 22.00 3.41
N MET A 11 27.03 21.73 3.25
CA MET A 11 26.09 21.68 4.36
C MET A 11 26.57 20.61 5.34
N THR A 12 27.08 21.04 6.49
CA THR A 12 27.36 20.17 7.63
C THR A 12 26.02 19.68 8.20
N HIS A 13 25.59 18.50 7.77
CA HIS A 13 24.32 17.90 8.19
C HIS A 13 24.48 17.20 9.55
N GLU A 14 24.00 17.83 10.63
CA GLU A 14 23.46 17.11 11.79
C GLU A 14 22.42 16.07 11.32
N PRO A 15 22.14 14.98 12.06
CA PRO A 15 21.16 13.97 11.67
C PRO A 15 19.86 14.63 11.18
N ALA A 16 19.69 14.60 9.87
CA ALA A 16 19.05 15.67 9.13
C ALA A 16 17.57 15.76 9.47
N ALA A 17 17.04 16.97 9.72
CA ALA A 17 15.65 17.23 10.10
C ALA A 17 14.59 16.40 9.32
N MET A 18 14.86 16.08 8.05
CA MET A 18 14.06 15.17 7.23
C MET A 18 13.90 13.76 7.82
N VAL A 19 14.94 13.19 8.41
CA VAL A 19 14.94 11.85 9.03
C VAL A 19 14.01 11.83 10.23
N LEU A 20 14.09 12.83 11.10
CA LEU A 20 13.16 12.98 12.22
C LEU A 20 11.72 13.09 11.72
N ALA A 21 11.49 13.88 10.67
CA ALA A 21 10.18 14.01 10.06
C ALA A 21 9.68 12.68 9.44
N LEU A 22 10.57 11.88 8.84
CA LEU A 22 10.26 10.57 8.29
C LEU A 22 9.88 9.56 9.39
N LEU A 23 10.61 9.56 10.51
CA LEU A 23 10.31 8.72 11.67
C LEU A 23 8.98 9.11 12.30
N ALA A 24 8.72 10.42 12.45
CA ALA A 24 7.44 10.94 12.92
C ALA A 24 6.28 10.51 12.01
N HIS A 25 6.45 10.66 10.68
CA HIS A 25 5.47 10.19 9.71
C HIS A 25 5.22 8.68 9.81
N ALA A 26 6.27 7.88 9.97
CA ALA A 26 6.14 6.44 10.17
C ALA A 26 5.34 6.11 11.45
N ALA A 27 5.66 6.76 12.58
CA ALA A 27 4.94 6.60 13.84
C ALA A 27 3.45 6.96 13.70
N GLU A 28 3.15 8.08 13.04
CA GLU A 28 1.78 8.53 12.79
C GLU A 28 0.96 7.47 12.02
N GLN A 29 1.56 6.80 11.03
CA GLN A 29 0.86 5.74 10.30
C GLN A 29 0.49 4.53 11.20
N LEU A 30 1.23 4.28 12.28
CA LEU A 30 0.87 3.24 13.25
C LEU A 30 -0.25 3.70 14.19
N VAL A 31 -0.30 4.98 14.54
CA VAL A 31 -1.40 5.58 15.32
C VAL A 31 -2.68 5.54 14.49
N LEU A 32 -2.65 6.05 13.26
CA LEU A 32 -3.77 6.01 12.33
C LEU A 32 -4.28 4.58 12.12
N MET A 33 -3.39 3.60 12.07
CA MET A 33 -3.81 2.20 11.97
C MET A 33 -4.66 1.76 13.16
N ASP A 34 -4.25 2.07 14.40
CA ASP A 34 -5.02 1.72 15.60
C ASP A 34 -6.38 2.43 15.58
N ASP A 35 -6.41 3.72 15.24
CA ASP A 35 -7.63 4.50 15.14
C ASP A 35 -8.61 3.91 14.12
N TYR A 36 -8.12 3.57 12.92
CA TYR A 36 -8.96 2.95 11.90
C TYR A 36 -9.49 1.58 12.34
N LEU A 37 -8.72 0.79 13.08
CA LEU A 37 -9.19 -0.48 13.63
C LEU A 37 -10.25 -0.27 14.71
N GLY A 38 -10.21 0.84 15.45
CA GLY A 38 -11.21 1.20 16.45
C GLY A 38 -12.55 1.71 15.88
N ARG A 39 -12.62 2.06 14.59
CA ARG A 39 -13.86 2.57 13.97
C ARG A 39 -14.91 1.48 13.77
N ARG A 40 -16.16 1.79 14.10
CA ARG A 40 -17.29 0.85 14.13
C ARG A 40 -18.38 1.17 13.08
N GLY A 41 -19.35 0.26 12.97
CA GLY A 41 -20.59 0.46 12.23
C GLY A 41 -20.45 0.38 10.70
N ILE A 42 -21.31 1.10 9.99
CA ILE A 42 -21.49 1.05 8.52
C ILE A 42 -20.17 1.27 7.75
N ARG A 43 -19.18 1.94 8.37
CA ARG A 43 -17.89 2.26 7.76
C ARG A 43 -16.80 1.20 7.99
N LEU A 44 -17.10 0.05 8.61
CA LEU A 44 -16.14 -1.01 8.96
C LEU A 44 -15.21 -1.40 7.79
N HIS A 45 -15.74 -1.63 6.60
CA HIS A 45 -14.89 -2.03 5.47
C HIS A 45 -13.99 -0.90 4.95
N GLY A 46 -14.47 0.34 5.01
CA GLY A 46 -13.68 1.52 4.71
C GLY A 46 -12.56 1.72 5.73
N SER A 47 -12.84 1.52 7.02
CA SER A 47 -11.83 1.62 8.07
C SER A 47 -10.78 0.52 7.97
N ILE A 48 -11.16 -0.73 7.65
CA ILE A 48 -10.21 -1.81 7.34
C ILE A 48 -9.33 -1.44 6.13
N HIS A 49 -9.90 -0.81 5.10
CA HIS A 49 -9.13 -0.36 3.94
C HIS A 49 -8.07 0.68 4.33
N GLU A 50 -8.45 1.67 5.14
CA GLU A 50 -7.55 2.72 5.61
C GLU A 50 -6.51 2.20 6.60
N ALA A 51 -6.86 1.33 7.56
CA ALA A 51 -5.90 0.65 8.43
C ALA A 51 -4.83 -0.10 7.62
N ARG A 52 -5.26 -0.79 6.55
CA ARG A 52 -4.34 -1.47 5.63
C ARG A 52 -3.50 -0.49 4.81
N LYS A 53 -3.99 0.70 4.48
CA LYS A 53 -3.19 1.75 3.82
C LYS A 53 -2.15 2.30 4.78
N ALA A 54 -2.54 2.63 6.00
CA ALA A 54 -1.67 3.14 7.05
C ALA A 54 -0.49 2.19 7.30
N ILE A 55 -0.74 0.90 7.57
CA ILE A 55 0.37 -0.06 7.78
C ILE A 55 1.26 -0.26 6.55
N ARG A 56 0.74 -0.06 5.33
CA ARG A 56 1.57 -0.12 4.12
C ARG A 56 2.44 1.13 3.97
N ARG A 57 1.93 2.30 4.33
CA ARG A 57 2.68 3.57 4.37
C ARG A 57 3.76 3.52 5.45
N PHE A 58 3.43 3.05 6.66
CA PHE A 58 4.42 2.75 7.71
C PHE A 58 5.57 1.93 7.15
N ARG A 59 5.28 0.76 6.56
CA ARG A 59 6.31 -0.12 5.98
C ARG A 59 7.06 0.45 4.77
N ALA A 60 6.54 1.50 4.15
CA ALA A 60 7.21 2.20 3.06
C ALA A 60 8.20 3.23 3.63
N ALA A 61 7.74 4.07 4.57
CA ALA A 61 8.57 5.03 5.30
C ALA A 61 9.66 4.32 6.12
N PHE A 62 9.31 3.26 6.84
CA PHE A 62 10.24 2.47 7.64
C PHE A 62 11.36 1.84 6.80
N ALA A 63 11.06 1.44 5.55
CA ALA A 63 12.08 0.93 4.64
C ALA A 63 13.06 2.01 4.13
N LEU A 64 12.76 3.30 4.35
CA LEU A 64 13.66 4.43 4.11
C LEU A 64 14.45 4.82 5.36
N CYS A 65 14.15 4.22 6.52
CA CYS A 65 14.85 4.48 7.78
C CYS A 65 16.07 3.55 7.97
N GLY A 66 16.70 3.05 6.89
CA GLY A 66 18.02 2.39 6.94
C GLY A 66 18.17 1.11 7.77
N ALA A 67 17.14 0.65 8.47
CA ALA A 67 17.26 -0.40 9.47
C ALA A 67 17.21 -1.84 8.89
N ALA A 68 17.81 -2.05 7.71
CA ALA A 68 17.74 -3.34 7.02
C ALA A 68 18.52 -4.44 7.74
N ASP A 69 19.62 -4.06 8.40
CA ASP A 69 20.58 -4.99 9.02
C ASP A 69 20.36 -5.16 10.54
N ASP A 70 19.46 -4.39 11.14
CA ASP A 70 19.07 -4.55 12.56
C ASP A 70 18.01 -5.66 12.72
N PRO A 71 18.30 -6.75 13.48
CA PRO A 71 17.32 -7.79 13.77
C PRO A 71 16.02 -7.28 14.42
N ARG A 72 16.10 -6.23 15.25
CA ARG A 72 14.92 -5.62 15.91
C ARG A 72 14.04 -4.93 14.87
N ALA A 73 14.64 -4.20 13.93
CA ALA A 73 13.93 -3.60 12.82
C ALA A 73 13.29 -4.62 11.88
N SER A 74 13.97 -5.75 11.62
CA SER A 74 13.39 -6.87 10.89
C SER A 74 12.14 -7.43 11.59
N ALA A 75 12.20 -7.60 12.91
CA ALA A 75 11.05 -8.05 13.71
C ALA A 75 9.87 -7.05 13.66
N VAL A 76 10.15 -5.74 13.65
CA VAL A 76 9.17 -4.66 13.46
C VAL A 76 8.50 -4.76 12.09
N ASP A 77 9.25 -4.85 10.98
CA ASP A 77 8.69 -4.97 9.62
C ASP A 77 7.87 -6.27 9.46
N HIS A 78 8.35 -7.38 10.04
CA HIS A 78 7.63 -8.65 10.03
C HIS A 78 6.32 -8.60 10.80
N THR A 79 6.30 -7.93 11.96
CA THR A 79 5.07 -7.75 12.74
C THR A 79 4.08 -6.86 12.00
N ALA A 80 4.54 -5.75 11.43
CA ALA A 80 3.73 -4.89 10.56
C ALA A 80 3.16 -5.66 9.36
N GLN A 81 3.98 -6.51 8.73
CA GLN A 81 3.57 -7.35 7.62
C GLN A 81 2.47 -8.36 8.02
N ARG A 82 2.63 -9.05 9.15
CA ARG A 82 1.65 -10.01 9.66
C ARG A 82 0.33 -9.31 9.98
N LEU A 83 0.39 -8.15 10.64
CA LEU A 83 -0.80 -7.38 10.98
C LEU A 83 -1.55 -6.93 9.71
N GLY A 84 -0.83 -6.37 8.73
CA GLY A 84 -1.40 -6.04 7.43
C GLY A 84 -2.01 -7.26 6.72
N ARG A 85 -1.32 -8.41 6.70
CA ARG A 85 -1.82 -9.66 6.09
C ARG A 85 -3.09 -10.18 6.76
N SER A 86 -3.21 -10.02 8.08
CA SER A 86 -4.38 -10.48 8.85
C SER A 86 -5.70 -9.85 8.42
N LEU A 87 -5.65 -8.71 7.72
CA LEU A 87 -6.81 -7.97 7.19
C LEU A 87 -7.09 -8.25 5.71
N SER A 88 -6.27 -9.06 5.03
CA SER A 88 -6.38 -9.24 3.57
C SER A 88 -7.67 -9.92 3.15
N LYS A 89 -8.10 -10.97 3.86
CA LYS A 89 -9.34 -11.69 3.53
C LYS A 89 -10.56 -10.76 3.57
N LEU A 90 -10.67 -9.93 4.61
CA LEU A 90 -11.74 -8.94 4.74
C LEU A 90 -11.73 -7.90 3.60
N ARG A 91 -10.54 -7.40 3.25
CA ARG A 91 -10.40 -6.45 2.13
C ARG A 91 -10.78 -7.10 0.80
N ASP A 92 -10.28 -8.30 0.53
CA ASP A 92 -10.50 -8.99 -0.75
C ASP A 92 -11.99 -9.33 -0.93
N ALA A 93 -12.67 -9.79 0.13
CA ALA A 93 -14.12 -9.99 0.11
C ALA A 93 -14.88 -8.69 -0.21
N HIS A 94 -14.47 -7.56 0.39
CA HIS A 94 -15.07 -6.26 0.07
C HIS A 94 -14.77 -5.78 -1.36
N VAL A 95 -13.54 -5.99 -1.87
CA VAL A 95 -13.20 -5.70 -3.28
C VAL A 95 -14.16 -6.43 -4.22
N LEU A 96 -14.37 -7.73 -4.00
CA LEU A 96 -15.23 -8.54 -4.85
C LEU A 96 -16.67 -8.00 -4.92
N VAL A 97 -17.23 -7.56 -3.80
CA VAL A 97 -18.54 -6.89 -3.77
C VAL A 97 -18.52 -5.60 -4.58
N GLN A 98 -17.48 -4.76 -4.44
CA GLN A 98 -17.35 -3.52 -5.21
C GLN A 98 -17.26 -3.80 -6.71
N LEU A 99 -16.52 -4.83 -7.14
CA LEU A 99 -16.42 -5.22 -8.54
C LEU A 99 -17.76 -5.72 -9.10
N ALA A 100 -18.46 -6.60 -8.36
CA ALA A 100 -19.77 -7.09 -8.77
C ALA A 100 -20.81 -5.96 -8.85
N SER A 101 -20.75 -4.99 -7.91
CA SER A 101 -21.60 -3.80 -7.93
C SER A 101 -21.34 -2.92 -9.15
N LYS A 102 -20.07 -2.70 -9.53
CA LYS A 102 -19.71 -1.99 -10.76
C LYS A 102 -20.27 -2.68 -12.00
N ARG A 103 -20.17 -4.02 -12.08
CA ARG A 103 -20.75 -4.79 -13.19
C ARG A 103 -22.27 -4.65 -13.22
N LEU A 104 -22.95 -4.76 -12.08
CA LEU A 104 -24.40 -4.58 -12.01
C LEU A 104 -24.87 -3.21 -12.52
N LYS A 105 -24.10 -2.14 -12.27
CA LYS A 105 -24.41 -0.77 -12.72
C LYS A 105 -24.16 -0.54 -14.22
N GLY A 106 -23.23 -1.27 -14.84
CA GLY A 106 -22.77 -1.04 -16.21
C GLY A 106 -23.55 -1.77 -17.32
N TYR A 107 -24.66 -2.47 -17.01
CA TYR A 107 -25.48 -3.16 -18.03
C TYR A 107 -26.82 -2.45 -18.27
N ASP A 108 -27.04 -1.85 -19.43
CA ASP A 108 -28.24 -1.88 -20.31
C ASP A 108 -27.75 -1.66 -21.76
N ALA A 109 -28.39 -2.04 -22.88
CA ALA A 109 -29.78 -2.38 -23.18
C ALA A 109 -30.00 -3.82 -23.73
N ASN A 110 -28.95 -4.66 -23.87
CA ASN A 110 -29.07 -6.03 -24.43
C ASN A 110 -28.57 -7.17 -23.50
N GLY A 111 -28.28 -6.90 -22.22
CA GLY A 111 -27.64 -7.87 -21.32
C GLY A 111 -28.37 -8.04 -19.97
N SER A 112 -28.74 -9.27 -19.62
CA SER A 112 -29.50 -9.57 -18.40
C SER A 112 -28.75 -9.16 -17.11
N ARG A 113 -29.32 -8.22 -16.35
CA ARG A 113 -28.84 -7.78 -15.01
C ARG A 113 -28.98 -8.87 -13.93
N ARG A 114 -29.81 -9.89 -14.16
CA ARG A 114 -30.17 -10.92 -13.17
C ARG A 114 -28.97 -11.75 -12.67
N PRO A 115 -28.11 -12.32 -13.54
CA PRO A 115 -26.93 -13.06 -13.11
C PRO A 115 -25.99 -12.27 -12.17
N TRP A 116 -25.72 -11.00 -12.48
CA TRP A 116 -24.84 -10.15 -11.66
C TRP A 116 -25.46 -9.78 -10.31
N ARG A 117 -26.78 -9.63 -10.24
CA ARG A 117 -27.50 -9.42 -8.97
C ARG A 117 -27.30 -10.60 -8.03
N PHE A 118 -27.47 -11.83 -8.53
CA PHE A 118 -27.23 -13.04 -7.73
C PHE A 118 -25.79 -13.13 -7.20
N VAL A 119 -24.81 -12.88 -8.07
CA VAL A 119 -23.39 -12.87 -7.69
C VAL A 119 -23.11 -11.80 -6.64
N HIS A 120 -23.65 -10.59 -6.81
CA HIS A 120 -23.49 -9.50 -5.87
C HIS A 120 -24.02 -9.86 -4.48
N GLU A 121 -25.25 -10.38 -4.37
CA GLU A 121 -25.83 -10.74 -3.08
C GLU A 121 -25.08 -11.88 -2.39
N ARG A 122 -24.64 -12.90 -3.15
CA ARG A 122 -23.81 -13.98 -2.59
C ARG A 122 -22.49 -13.47 -2.04
N LEU A 123 -21.80 -12.59 -2.79
CA LEU A 123 -20.54 -11.98 -2.36
C LEU A 123 -20.71 -11.07 -1.14
N LYS A 124 -21.82 -10.31 -1.09
CA LYS A 124 -22.19 -9.47 0.04
C LYS A 124 -22.39 -10.32 1.29
N LYS A 125 -23.19 -11.39 1.21
CA LYS A 125 -23.37 -12.34 2.31
C LYS A 125 -22.05 -12.93 2.78
N THR A 126 -21.20 -13.37 1.85
CA THR A 126 -19.89 -13.98 2.17
C THR A 126 -18.96 -12.99 2.90
N ARG A 127 -18.95 -11.73 2.46
CA ARG A 127 -18.20 -10.65 3.10
C ARG A 127 -18.70 -10.38 4.53
N ASP A 128 -20.02 -10.33 4.70
CA ASP A 128 -20.65 -10.00 5.99
C ASP A 128 -20.50 -11.17 6.99
N ASP A 129 -20.64 -12.42 6.53
CA ASP A 129 -20.38 -13.62 7.33
C ASP A 129 -18.90 -13.66 7.77
N LEU A 130 -17.95 -13.34 6.88
CA LEU A 130 -16.53 -13.26 7.20
C LEU A 130 -16.22 -12.14 8.22
N ALA A 131 -16.85 -10.98 8.07
CA ALA A 131 -16.69 -9.87 9.00
C ALA A 131 -17.20 -10.25 10.39
N SER A 132 -18.39 -10.84 10.46
CA SER A 132 -19.01 -11.31 11.70
C SER A 132 -18.15 -12.38 12.38
N ALA A 133 -17.67 -13.38 11.64
CA ALA A 133 -16.77 -14.39 12.19
C ALA A 133 -15.45 -13.80 12.69
N THR A 134 -14.90 -12.80 11.99
CA THR A 134 -13.66 -12.14 12.42
C THR A 134 -13.88 -11.32 13.70
N LEU A 135 -14.99 -10.59 13.81
CA LEU A 135 -15.34 -9.81 14.99
C LEU A 135 -15.71 -10.71 16.18
N LYS A 136 -16.35 -11.85 15.95
CA LYS A 136 -16.56 -12.86 17.01
C LYS A 136 -15.25 -13.37 17.59
N ALA A 137 -14.26 -13.61 16.74
CA ALA A 137 -12.95 -14.08 17.18
C ALA A 137 -12.11 -12.96 17.83
N ASP A 138 -12.24 -11.73 17.36
CA ASP A 138 -11.46 -10.57 17.81
C ASP A 138 -12.41 -9.37 17.95
N PRO A 139 -13.20 -9.32 19.06
CA PRO A 139 -14.15 -8.26 19.32
C PRO A 139 -13.48 -6.91 19.17
N GLU A 140 -14.12 -6.02 18.41
CA GLU A 140 -13.62 -4.66 18.14
C GLU A 140 -12.16 -4.59 17.64
N PHE A 141 -11.65 -5.69 17.09
CA PHE A 141 -10.25 -5.88 16.73
C PHE A 141 -9.25 -5.65 17.87
N GLU A 142 -9.64 -5.83 19.13
CA GLU A 142 -8.82 -5.54 20.31
C GLU A 142 -7.43 -6.17 20.26
N ARG A 143 -7.31 -7.44 19.85
CA ARG A 143 -6.01 -8.12 19.76
C ARG A 143 -5.14 -7.51 18.66
N ARG A 144 -5.73 -7.11 17.53
CA ARG A 144 -5.01 -6.42 16.45
C ARG A 144 -4.60 -5.01 16.86
N ARG A 145 -5.46 -4.28 17.57
CA ARG A 145 -5.18 -2.97 18.15
C ARG A 145 -4.05 -3.04 19.17
N ALA A 146 -4.08 -4.01 20.08
CA ALA A 146 -2.99 -4.27 21.03
C ALA A 146 -1.66 -4.55 20.32
N ARG A 147 -1.67 -5.33 19.23
CA ARG A 147 -0.48 -5.55 18.39
C ARG A 147 0.00 -4.29 17.69
N ALA A 148 -0.89 -3.42 17.23
CA ALA A 148 -0.53 -2.13 16.64
C ALA A 148 0.16 -1.23 17.68
N ARG A 149 -0.39 -1.14 18.90
CA ARG A 149 0.24 -0.39 20.00
C ARG A 149 1.58 -0.99 20.45
N ALA A 150 1.69 -2.31 20.51
CA ALA A 150 2.97 -2.97 20.81
C ALA A 150 4.02 -2.68 19.72
N LEU A 151 3.59 -2.65 18.44
CA LEU A 151 4.44 -2.27 17.32
C LEU A 151 4.89 -0.80 17.40
N GLN A 152 4.01 0.11 17.85
CA GLN A 152 4.39 1.51 18.10
C GLN A 152 5.50 1.62 19.14
N LYS A 153 5.35 0.93 20.29
CA LYS A 153 6.38 0.90 21.34
C LYS A 153 7.70 0.31 20.84
N ALA A 154 7.65 -0.80 20.11
CA ALA A 154 8.84 -1.42 19.55
C ALA A 154 9.54 -0.50 18.54
N PHE A 155 8.78 0.16 17.67
CA PHE A 155 9.31 1.13 16.72
C PHE A 155 9.97 2.32 17.42
N ALA A 156 9.35 2.88 18.47
CA ALA A 156 9.89 3.99 19.23
C ALA A 156 11.20 3.66 19.97
N SER A 157 11.47 2.37 20.22
CA SER A 157 12.73 1.92 20.85
C SER A 157 13.89 1.72 19.86
N LEU A 158 13.64 1.87 18.55
CA LEU A 158 14.69 1.78 17.54
C LEU A 158 15.46 3.10 17.47
N THR A 159 16.79 3.01 17.50
CA THR A 159 17.67 4.13 17.19
C THR A 159 17.88 4.21 15.68
N CYS A 160 17.96 5.43 15.15
CA CYS A 160 18.07 5.69 13.71
C CYS A 160 19.18 6.72 13.46
N ASP A 161 20.26 6.60 14.24
CA ASP A 161 21.17 7.70 14.57
C ASP A 161 22.18 8.03 13.46
N ALA A 162 22.09 7.38 12.29
CA ALA A 162 23.02 7.53 11.18
C ALA A 162 22.35 7.72 9.81
N LEU A 163 21.07 8.12 9.77
CA LEU A 163 20.42 8.43 8.50
C LEU A 163 20.69 9.85 8.06
N THR A 164 21.01 10.00 6.78
CA THR A 164 21.14 11.28 6.09
C THR A 164 20.17 11.34 4.90
N PRO A 165 19.91 12.52 4.31
CA PRO A 165 19.11 12.65 3.10
C PRO A 165 19.69 11.82 1.93
N GLU A 166 21.02 11.76 1.81
CA GLU A 166 21.73 10.95 0.82
C GLU A 166 21.46 9.45 1.02
N ALA A 167 21.44 9.00 2.29
CA ALA A 167 21.08 7.62 2.61
C ALA A 167 19.63 7.31 2.19
N VAL A 168 18.69 8.24 2.40
CA VAL A 168 17.30 8.09 1.95
C VAL A 168 17.23 8.01 0.42
N LEU A 169 17.95 8.88 -0.29
CA LEU A 169 18.04 8.86 -1.75
C LEU A 169 18.61 7.53 -2.27
N LEU A 170 19.66 7.00 -1.63
CA LEU A 170 20.23 5.70 -1.97
C LEU A 170 19.19 4.58 -1.78
N LEU A 171 18.44 4.56 -0.66
CA LEU A 171 17.40 3.57 -0.39
C LEU A 171 16.23 3.64 -1.39
N LEU A 172 15.88 4.84 -1.88
CA LEU A 172 14.93 5.02 -2.97
C LEU A 172 15.46 4.42 -4.27
N ARG A 173 16.69 4.76 -4.67
CA ARG A 173 17.35 4.21 -5.87
C ARG A 173 17.42 2.68 -5.84
N GLN A 174 17.78 2.10 -4.69
CA GLN A 174 17.74 0.65 -4.49
C GLN A 174 16.31 0.08 -4.64
N SER A 175 15.31 0.77 -4.12
CA SER A 175 13.90 0.36 -4.25
C SER A 175 13.45 0.36 -5.70
N SER A 176 13.85 1.36 -6.48
CA SER A 176 13.61 1.41 -7.93
C SER A 176 14.35 0.31 -8.70
N ALA A 177 15.63 0.07 -8.40
CA ALA A 177 16.36 -1.05 -8.98
C ALA A 177 15.70 -2.41 -8.66
N ARG A 178 15.12 -2.58 -7.46
CA ARG A 178 14.34 -3.78 -7.09
C ARG A 178 13.04 -3.90 -7.88
N VAL A 179 12.39 -2.78 -8.24
CA VAL A 179 11.21 -2.75 -9.12
C VAL A 179 11.59 -3.21 -10.52
N ARG A 180 12.60 -2.59 -11.15
CA ARG A 180 13.09 -2.96 -12.48
C ARG A 180 13.47 -4.44 -12.59
N ARG A 181 14.17 -4.97 -11.58
CA ARG A 181 14.49 -6.41 -11.51
C ARG A 181 13.24 -7.29 -11.45
N ALA A 182 12.21 -6.89 -10.68
CA ALA A 182 10.98 -7.66 -10.61
C ALA A 182 10.12 -7.56 -11.88
N GLU A 183 10.18 -6.44 -12.57
CA GLU A 183 9.56 -6.25 -13.88
C GLU A 183 10.14 -7.21 -14.92
N ARG A 184 11.47 -7.22 -15.08
CA ARG A 184 12.16 -8.14 -15.98
C ARG A 184 11.79 -9.60 -15.68
N ALA A 185 11.82 -9.99 -14.40
CA ALA A 185 11.41 -11.33 -13.99
C ALA A 185 9.94 -11.64 -14.28
N CYS A 186 9.06 -10.63 -14.23
CA CYS A 186 7.64 -10.77 -14.55
C CYS A 186 7.39 -10.88 -16.07
N GLN A 187 8.23 -10.24 -16.89
CA GLN A 187 8.21 -10.35 -18.34
C GLN A 187 8.74 -11.72 -18.80
N GLN A 188 9.82 -12.19 -18.18
CA GLN A 188 10.43 -13.50 -18.46
C GLN A 188 9.57 -14.68 -17.98
N HIS A 189 8.92 -14.54 -16.83
CA HIS A 189 8.11 -15.60 -16.23
C HIS A 189 6.70 -15.10 -15.90
N VAL A 190 5.69 -15.54 -16.66
CA VAL A 190 4.28 -15.14 -16.49
C VAL A 190 3.60 -15.84 -15.31
N THR A 191 4.32 -16.08 -14.22
CA THR A 191 3.80 -16.70 -13.01
C THR A 191 3.02 -15.71 -12.15
N GLN A 192 2.03 -16.19 -11.41
CA GLN A 192 1.31 -15.37 -10.43
C GLN A 192 2.27 -14.82 -9.35
N GLY A 193 3.29 -15.59 -8.98
CA GLY A 193 4.30 -15.18 -8.00
C GLY A 193 5.16 -14.00 -8.47
N ALA A 194 5.65 -14.04 -9.71
CA ALA A 194 6.45 -12.95 -10.29
C ALA A 194 5.61 -11.66 -10.41
N ARG A 195 4.39 -11.76 -10.96
CA ARG A 195 3.42 -10.65 -11.02
C ARG A 195 3.14 -10.05 -9.65
N HIS A 196 2.92 -10.90 -8.64
CA HIS A 196 2.65 -10.45 -7.28
C HIS A 196 3.85 -9.72 -6.65
N ARG A 197 5.07 -10.22 -6.87
CA ARG A 197 6.31 -9.56 -6.39
C ARG A 197 6.51 -8.21 -7.06
N TYR A 198 6.35 -8.13 -8.38
CA TYR A 198 6.46 -6.87 -9.13
C TYR A 198 5.48 -5.82 -8.60
N ARG A 199 4.19 -6.14 -8.52
CA ARG A 199 3.17 -5.23 -7.97
C ARG A 199 3.47 -4.78 -6.54
N ARG A 200 3.95 -5.69 -5.68
CA ARG A 200 4.30 -5.35 -4.29
C ARG A 200 5.44 -4.33 -4.23
N ARG A 201 6.49 -4.51 -5.04
CA ARG A 201 7.64 -3.60 -5.08
C ARG A 201 7.26 -2.24 -5.69
N LEU A 202 6.53 -2.25 -6.80
CA LEU A 202 6.05 -1.03 -7.46
C LEU A 202 5.23 -0.16 -6.50
N ARG A 203 4.28 -0.77 -5.78
CA ARG A 203 3.50 -0.06 -4.76
C ARG A 203 4.36 0.47 -3.61
N ARG A 204 5.39 -0.27 -3.17
CA ARG A 204 6.29 0.20 -2.11
C ARG A 204 7.05 1.45 -2.57
N LEU A 205 7.65 1.42 -3.77
CA LEU A 205 8.34 2.59 -4.34
C LEU A 205 7.39 3.79 -4.46
N ARG A 206 6.19 3.58 -5.01
CA ARG A 206 5.16 4.62 -5.09
C ARG A 206 4.85 5.23 -3.71
N MET A 207 4.69 4.40 -2.68
CA MET A 207 4.41 4.87 -1.32
C MET A 207 5.61 5.58 -0.69
N GLN A 208 6.83 5.13 -0.96
CA GLN A 208 8.05 5.80 -0.51
C GLN A 208 8.14 7.22 -1.08
N LEU A 209 7.93 7.37 -2.38
CA LEU A 209 7.88 8.71 -3.00
C LEU A 209 6.73 9.55 -2.44
N GLN A 210 5.54 8.98 -2.24
CA GLN A 210 4.43 9.69 -1.58
C GLN A 210 4.79 10.18 -0.17
N CYS A 211 5.54 9.39 0.61
CA CYS A 211 6.02 9.82 1.94
C CYS A 211 6.98 11.00 1.81
N VAL A 212 7.97 10.94 0.93
CA VAL A 212 8.91 12.06 0.76
C VAL A 212 8.21 13.31 0.21
N THR A 213 7.26 13.15 -0.70
CA THR A 213 6.40 14.26 -1.18
C THR A 213 5.58 14.87 -0.07
N ALA A 214 5.01 14.07 0.83
CA ALA A 214 4.31 14.60 2.01
C ALA A 214 5.26 15.47 2.85
N LEU A 215 6.46 14.97 3.16
CA LEU A 215 7.47 15.73 3.90
C LEU A 215 7.90 17.03 3.21
N ALA A 216 7.90 17.08 1.88
CA ALA A 216 8.29 18.26 1.10
C ALA A 216 7.24 19.39 1.10
N HIS A 217 5.98 19.10 1.43
CA HIS A 217 4.86 20.02 1.25
C HIS A 217 3.97 20.21 2.49
N GLU A 218 4.04 19.34 3.49
CA GLU A 218 3.24 19.46 4.70
C GLU A 218 3.71 20.63 5.58
N MET A 219 2.78 21.52 5.94
CA MET A 219 3.07 22.71 6.75
C MET A 219 3.56 22.37 8.16
N SER A 220 3.18 21.20 8.70
CA SER A 220 3.62 20.70 10.00
C SER A 220 5.07 20.26 10.03
N VAL A 221 5.70 20.06 8.87
CA VAL A 221 7.09 19.62 8.76
C VAL A 221 8.01 20.84 8.79
N PRO A 222 9.11 20.84 9.59
CA PRO A 222 10.06 21.96 9.62
C PRO A 222 10.60 22.32 8.23
N LYS A 223 10.82 23.62 7.97
CA LYS A 223 11.28 24.11 6.66
C LYS A 223 12.54 23.42 6.16
N GLU A 224 13.50 23.16 7.06
CA GLU A 224 14.73 22.46 6.72
C GLU A 224 14.49 21.03 6.23
N ALA A 225 13.62 20.29 6.93
CA ALA A 225 13.20 18.95 6.51
C ALA A 225 12.46 18.99 5.16
N GLN A 226 11.64 20.01 4.91
CA GLN A 226 10.98 20.20 3.61
C GLN A 226 12.00 20.42 2.48
N LEU A 227 13.02 21.26 2.70
CA LEU A 227 14.07 21.53 1.71
C LEU A 227 14.88 20.27 1.38
N GLN A 228 15.28 19.52 2.41
CA GLN A 228 15.96 18.23 2.25
C GLN A 228 15.09 17.22 1.49
N ALA A 229 13.81 17.11 1.82
CA ALA A 229 12.88 16.22 1.11
C ALA A 229 12.69 16.63 -0.37
N ARG A 230 12.62 17.94 -0.67
CA ARG A 230 12.56 18.45 -2.04
C ARG A 230 13.83 18.12 -2.83
N TRP A 231 14.99 18.28 -2.21
CA TRP A 231 16.27 17.86 -2.80
C TRP A 231 16.24 16.36 -3.12
N VAL A 232 15.89 15.50 -2.15
CA VAL A 232 15.79 14.06 -2.36
C VAL A 232 14.83 13.73 -3.51
N LEU A 233 13.67 14.39 -3.60
CA LEU A 233 12.71 14.16 -4.69
C LEU A 233 13.27 14.55 -6.05
N ARG A 234 13.93 15.70 -6.16
CA ARG A 234 14.55 16.15 -7.41
C ARG A 234 15.57 15.12 -7.90
N GLU A 235 16.55 14.78 -7.07
CA GLU A 235 17.62 13.82 -7.40
C GLU A 235 17.09 12.40 -7.66
N ALA A 236 15.96 12.06 -7.03
CA ALA A 236 15.29 10.78 -7.21
C ALA A 236 14.63 10.70 -8.59
N LEU A 237 13.87 11.74 -8.97
CA LEU A 237 13.06 11.76 -10.18
C LEU A 237 13.89 11.86 -11.47
N ASP A 238 15.14 12.31 -11.39
CA ASP A 238 16.06 12.28 -12.52
C ASP A 238 16.38 10.86 -13.02
N THR A 239 16.23 9.85 -12.16
CA THR A 239 16.64 8.46 -12.46
C THR A 239 15.54 7.42 -12.22
N MET A 240 14.32 7.86 -11.89
CA MET A 240 13.22 7.00 -11.47
C MET A 240 11.86 7.51 -11.99
N PRO A 241 10.90 6.61 -12.24
CA PRO A 241 9.56 7.01 -12.66
C PRO A 241 8.86 7.86 -11.59
N GLY A 242 8.10 8.86 -12.06
CA GLY A 242 7.34 9.75 -11.19
C GLY A 242 6.16 9.08 -10.48
N ILE A 243 5.60 9.75 -9.47
CA ILE A 243 4.47 9.21 -8.68
C ILE A 243 3.26 8.89 -9.56
N ASN A 244 2.93 9.75 -10.52
CA ASN A 244 1.77 9.58 -11.40
C ASN A 244 1.91 8.35 -12.31
N GLU A 245 3.09 8.14 -12.88
CA GLU A 245 3.40 6.97 -13.70
C GLU A 245 3.30 5.68 -12.86
N LEU A 246 3.91 5.69 -11.67
CA LEU A 246 3.82 4.57 -10.74
C LEU A 246 2.38 4.29 -10.29
N ASP A 247 1.56 5.33 -10.11
CA ASP A 247 0.15 5.18 -9.73
C ASP A 247 -0.67 4.55 -10.85
N ALA A 248 -0.49 5.01 -12.09
CA ALA A 248 -1.11 4.42 -13.27
C ALA A 248 -0.76 2.93 -13.40
N LEU A 249 0.53 2.57 -13.26
CA LEU A 249 0.99 1.19 -13.32
C LEU A 249 0.43 0.32 -12.16
N VAL A 250 0.44 0.84 -10.94
CA VAL A 250 -0.14 0.13 -9.77
C VAL A 250 -1.64 -0.10 -9.96
N THR A 251 -2.36 0.90 -10.47
CA THR A 251 -3.80 0.84 -10.75
C THR A 251 -4.11 -0.19 -11.84
N ALA A 252 -3.37 -0.16 -12.95
CA ALA A 252 -3.52 -1.13 -14.03
C ALA A 252 -3.28 -2.58 -13.56
N LEU A 253 -2.18 -2.82 -12.83
CA LEU A 253 -1.87 -4.14 -12.28
C LEU A 253 -2.89 -4.58 -11.21
N GLY A 254 -3.39 -3.62 -10.42
CA GLY A 254 -4.45 -3.84 -9.43
C GLY A 254 -5.74 -4.31 -10.10
N GLY A 255 -6.21 -3.57 -11.11
CA GLY A 255 -7.42 -3.90 -11.86
C GLY A 255 -7.36 -5.28 -12.53
N ARG A 256 -6.21 -5.66 -13.10
CA ARG A 256 -6.02 -7.00 -13.67
C ARG A 256 -6.17 -8.11 -12.62
N GLN A 257 -5.51 -7.97 -11.46
CA GLN A 257 -5.61 -8.96 -10.37
C GLN A 257 -7.04 -9.06 -9.81
N ASP A 258 -7.68 -7.92 -9.61
CA ASP A 258 -9.05 -7.84 -9.10
C ASP A 258 -10.03 -8.50 -10.08
N GLY A 259 -9.86 -8.29 -11.39
CA GLY A 259 -10.60 -9.00 -12.44
C GLY A 259 -10.33 -10.51 -12.47
N GLU A 260 -9.08 -10.95 -12.30
CA GLU A 260 -8.75 -12.38 -12.18
C GLU A 260 -9.42 -13.02 -10.95
N MET A 261 -9.48 -12.31 -9.83
CA MET A 261 -10.13 -12.78 -8.61
C MET A 261 -11.64 -12.97 -8.84
N LEU A 262 -12.29 -11.99 -9.47
CA LEU A 262 -13.71 -12.07 -9.82
C LEU A 262 -13.99 -13.23 -10.79
N ARG A 263 -13.13 -13.42 -11.82
CA ARG A 263 -13.22 -14.57 -12.73
C ARG A 263 -13.17 -15.90 -11.99
N ARG A 264 -12.23 -16.06 -11.05
CA ARG A 264 -12.13 -17.30 -10.26
C ARG A 264 -13.38 -17.56 -9.43
N VAL A 265 -14.00 -16.53 -8.87
CA VAL A 265 -15.26 -16.66 -8.13
C VAL A 265 -16.39 -17.11 -9.04
N VAL A 266 -16.56 -16.44 -10.19
CA VAL A 266 -17.63 -16.77 -11.15
C VAL A 266 -17.49 -18.20 -11.70
N ARG A 267 -16.26 -18.63 -12.01
CA ARG A 267 -15.99 -20.00 -12.49
C ARG A 267 -16.28 -21.09 -11.46
N ARG A 268 -16.32 -20.76 -10.17
CA ARG A 268 -16.66 -21.69 -9.08
C ARG A 268 -18.16 -21.74 -8.77
N LEU A 269 -18.98 -20.97 -9.47
CA LEU A 269 -20.43 -21.08 -9.34
C LEU A 269 -20.89 -22.41 -9.96
N PRO A 270 -22.02 -22.98 -9.49
CA PRO A 270 -22.64 -24.14 -10.13
C PRO A 270 -22.86 -23.89 -11.63
N GLU A 271 -22.67 -24.94 -12.43
CA GLU A 271 -22.91 -24.88 -13.88
C GLU A 271 -24.35 -24.44 -14.14
N SER A 272 -24.50 -23.37 -14.94
CA SER A 272 -25.80 -22.81 -15.27
C SER A 272 -25.69 -21.91 -16.50
N ALA A 273 -26.80 -21.68 -17.18
CA ALA A 273 -26.86 -20.67 -18.26
C ALA A 273 -26.35 -19.30 -17.78
N HIS A 274 -26.70 -18.92 -16.54
CA HIS A 274 -26.23 -17.71 -15.89
C HIS A 274 -24.72 -17.65 -15.71
N ARG A 275 -24.09 -18.77 -15.31
CA ARG A 275 -22.62 -18.85 -15.21
C ARG A 275 -21.96 -18.67 -16.58
N ARG A 276 -22.47 -19.32 -17.62
CA ARG A 276 -21.92 -19.18 -18.99
C ARG A 276 -21.99 -17.74 -19.48
N THR A 277 -23.13 -17.06 -19.29
CA THR A 277 -23.29 -15.63 -19.59
C THR A 277 -22.30 -14.77 -18.80
N LEU A 278 -22.12 -15.03 -17.50
CA LEU A 278 -21.17 -14.30 -16.65
C LEU A 278 -19.72 -14.51 -17.07
N VAL A 279 -19.34 -15.72 -17.47
CA VAL A 279 -17.98 -16.01 -17.95
C VAL A 279 -17.71 -15.27 -19.26
N SER A 280 -18.62 -15.34 -20.25
CA SER A 280 -18.50 -14.60 -21.52
C SER A 280 -18.37 -13.10 -21.30
N ALA A 281 -19.23 -12.55 -20.42
CA ALA A 281 -19.23 -11.15 -20.03
C ALA A 281 -17.91 -10.65 -19.41
N ILE A 282 -17.17 -11.52 -18.71
CA ILE A 282 -15.89 -11.16 -18.11
C ILE A 282 -14.72 -11.40 -19.08
N GLU A 283 -14.85 -12.34 -20.01
CA GLU A 283 -13.83 -12.72 -20.97
C GLU A 283 -13.84 -11.87 -22.26
N GLY A 284 -14.89 -11.07 -22.48
CA GLY A 284 -14.97 -10.16 -23.61
C GLY A 284 -15.29 -10.86 -24.93
N LYS A 285 -16.12 -11.90 -24.88
CA LYS A 285 -16.82 -12.47 -26.05
C LYS A 285 -18.30 -12.13 -25.96
#